data_AF-A0A2U4F3U7-F1
#
_entry.id   AF-A0A2U4F3U7-F1
#
_cell.length_a   1.000
_cell.length_b   1.000
_cell.length_c   1.000
_cell.angle_alpha   90.00
_cell.angle_beta   90.00
_cell.angle_gamma   90.00
#
_symmetry.space_group_name_H-M   'P 1'
#
loop_
_entity.id
_entity.type
_entity.pdbx_description
1 polymer ?
#
loop_
_entity_poly.entity_id
_entity_poly.type
_entity_poly.pdbx_seq_one_letter_code
_entity_poly.pdbx_strand_id
1 'polypeptide(L)'
;MADKKKNNIIDSIKEIKKELFERSVWPTRQDVINQTVIVIILLVLASAFLGAADYVVTFLTRALLDGSILGSLISSKITLVLILAIVVLFVVYFAIRYMRKNRYNR
;
A
#
# COMPACT_ATOMS: atom_id res chain seq x y z
N MET A 1 14.55 39.65 -38.51
CA MET A 1 15.54 39.81 -37.44
C MET A 1 15.19 38.81 -36.36
N ALA A 2 15.89 37.68 -36.30
CA ALA A 2 15.59 36.61 -35.34
C ALA A 2 16.20 36.98 -33.98
N ASP A 3 15.33 37.30 -33.02
CA ASP A 3 15.76 37.65 -31.66
C ASP A 3 16.31 36.40 -30.98
N LYS A 4 17.59 36.48 -30.61
CA LYS A 4 18.38 35.41 -30.04
C LYS A 4 17.96 35.28 -28.58
N LYS A 5 16.96 34.43 -28.30
CA LYS A 5 16.53 34.06 -26.94
C LYS A 5 17.73 33.51 -26.16
N LYS A 6 18.45 34.40 -25.48
CA LYS A 6 19.56 34.08 -24.60
C LYS A 6 18.93 33.49 -23.34
N ASN A 7 18.65 32.18 -23.37
CA ASN A 7 18.25 31.42 -22.19
C ASN A 7 19.44 31.48 -21.21
N ASN A 8 19.49 32.51 -20.38
CA ASN A 8 20.45 32.55 -19.32
C ASN A 8 20.03 31.45 -18.34
N ILE A 9 20.93 30.52 -18.05
CA ILE A 9 20.74 29.47 -17.04
C ILE A 9 20.23 30.08 -15.70
N ILE A 10 20.62 31.33 -15.44
CA ILE A 10 20.18 32.16 -14.32
C ILE A 10 18.66 32.38 -14.31
N ASP A 11 18.05 32.67 -15.47
CA ASP A 11 16.61 32.89 -15.59
C ASP A 11 15.84 31.57 -15.38
N SER A 12 16.36 30.45 -15.92
CA SER A 12 15.78 29.12 -15.71
C SER A 12 15.86 28.67 -14.25
N ILE A 13 16.96 28.94 -13.54
CA ILE A 13 17.09 28.63 -12.11
C ILE A 13 16.11 29.47 -11.28
N LYS A 14 15.91 30.74 -11.66
CA LYS A 14 14.97 31.63 -10.97
C LYS A 14 13.52 31.15 -11.15
N GLU A 15 13.19 30.65 -12.33
CA GLU A 15 11.88 30.08 -12.66
C GLU A 15 11.63 28.77 -11.91
N ILE A 16 12.61 27.85 -11.89
CA ILE A 16 12.57 26.60 -11.10
C ILE A 16 12.40 26.89 -9.60
N LYS A 17 13.14 27.87 -9.06
CA LYS A 17 12.98 28.28 -7.65
C LYS A 17 11.57 28.81 -7.39
N LYS A 18 11.02 29.62 -8.30
CA LYS A 18 9.67 30.14 -8.15
C LYS A 18 8.64 29.01 -8.10
N GLU A 19 8.75 28.03 -8.98
CA GLU A 19 7.83 26.88 -9.00
C GLU A 19 8.01 25.96 -7.79
N LEU A 20 9.26 25.63 -7.42
CA LEU A 20 9.56 24.71 -6.31
C LEU A 20 9.37 25.31 -4.92
N PHE A 21 9.35 26.63 -4.76
CA PHE A 21 9.21 27.25 -3.44
C PHE A 21 7.91 28.04 -3.27
N GLU A 22 7.40 28.72 -4.30
CA GLU A 22 6.16 29.51 -4.17
C GLU A 22 4.91 28.70 -4.56
N ARG A 23 5.05 27.74 -5.49
CA ARG A 23 3.94 26.92 -5.97
C ARG A 23 3.92 25.51 -5.37
N SER A 24 5.07 25.06 -4.85
CA SER A 24 5.20 23.77 -4.20
C SER A 24 4.57 23.80 -2.82
N VAL A 25 3.52 23.00 -2.67
CA VAL A 25 2.85 22.74 -1.41
C VAL A 25 3.74 21.80 -0.60
N TRP A 26 4.79 22.34 0.04
CA TRP A 26 5.68 21.53 0.87
C TRP A 26 4.85 20.85 1.95
N PRO A 27 4.91 19.50 2.06
CA PRO A 27 4.02 18.76 2.93
C PRO A 27 4.30 19.10 4.38
N THR A 28 3.23 19.28 5.15
CA THR A 28 3.36 19.46 6.59
C THR A 28 3.74 18.13 7.25
N ARG A 29 4.23 18.18 8.50
CA ARG A 29 4.54 16.96 9.26
C ARG A 29 3.31 16.04 9.38
N GLN A 30 2.11 16.61 9.51
CA GLN A 30 0.87 15.84 9.50
C GLN A 30 0.62 15.13 8.16
N ASP A 31 0.88 15.79 7.02
CA ASP A 31 0.64 15.20 5.70
C ASP A 31 1.53 13.98 5.46
N VAL A 32 2.81 14.07 5.86
CA VAL A 32 3.75 12.96 5.75
C VAL A 32 3.27 11.77 6.60
N ILE A 33 2.90 12.01 7.86
CA ILE A 33 2.43 10.95 8.77
C ILE A 33 1.16 10.29 8.20
N ASN A 34 0.20 11.10 7.73
CA ASN A 34 -1.04 10.57 7.15
C ASN A 34 -0.75 9.70 5.91
N GLN A 35 0.13 10.15 5.03
CA GLN A 35 0.51 9.39 3.83
C GLN A 35 1.25 8.11 4.19
N THR A 36 2.20 8.14 5.13
CA THR A 36 2.93 6.94 5.57
C THR A 36 1.99 5.92 6.21
N VAL A 37 1.03 6.34 7.04
CA VAL A 37 0.06 5.41 7.65
C VAL A 37 -0.80 4.73 6.58
N ILE A 38 -1.24 5.47 5.56
CA ILE A 38 -1.99 4.89 4.43
C ILE A 38 -1.15 3.84 3.69
N VAL A 39 0.12 4.14 3.42
CA VAL A 39 1.02 3.20 2.73
C VAL A 39 1.28 1.95 3.57
N ILE A 40 1.48 2.09 4.89
CA ILE A 40 1.64 0.95 5.80
C ILE A 40 0.40 0.05 5.75
N ILE A 41 -0.79 0.65 5.83
CA ILE A 41 -2.05 -0.09 5.71
C ILE A 41 -2.11 -0.86 4.39
N LEU A 42 -1.78 -0.20 3.27
CA LEU A 42 -1.78 -0.83 1.95
C LEU A 42 -0.78 -2.00 1.86
N LEU A 43 0.42 -1.85 2.42
CA LEU A 43 1.45 -2.89 2.46
C LEU A 43 0.99 -4.11 3.27
N VAL A 44 0.35 -3.89 4.43
CA VAL A 44 -0.19 -5.00 5.23
C VAL A 44 -1.30 -5.73 4.46
N LEU A 45 -2.18 -5.00 3.76
CA LEU A 45 -3.21 -5.61 2.92
C LEU A 45 -2.63 -6.41 1.75
N ALA A 46 -1.63 -5.87 1.06
CA ALA A 46 -0.99 -6.54 -0.07
C ALA A 46 -0.26 -7.81 0.37
N SER A 47 0.53 -7.75 1.46
CA SER A 47 1.26 -8.91 2.00
C SER A 47 0.31 -10.00 2.52
N ALA A 48 -0.77 -9.60 3.19
CA ALA A 48 -1.86 -10.49 3.59
C ALA A 48 -2.48 -11.24 2.41
N PHE A 49 -2.82 -10.52 1.35
CA PHE A 49 -3.39 -11.10 0.14
C PHE A 49 -2.42 -12.09 -0.52
N LEU A 50 -1.15 -11.69 -0.67
CA LEU A 50 -0.12 -12.53 -1.28
C LEU A 50 0.11 -13.81 -0.48
N GLY A 51 0.25 -13.70 0.85
CA GLY A 51 0.42 -14.87 1.72
C GLY A 51 -0.80 -15.80 1.73
N ALA A 52 -2.02 -15.26 1.60
CA ALA A 52 -3.22 -16.07 1.44
C ALA A 52 -3.22 -16.81 0.09
N ALA A 53 -2.81 -16.15 -0.99
CA ALA A 53 -2.69 -16.76 -2.31
C ALA A 53 -1.64 -17.88 -2.33
N ASP A 54 -0.46 -17.65 -1.75
CA ASP A 54 0.60 -18.66 -1.62
C ASP A 54 0.12 -19.89 -0.86
N TYR A 55 -0.69 -19.70 0.18
CA TYR A 55 -1.28 -20.80 0.93
C TYR A 55 -2.25 -21.61 0.07
N VAL A 56 -3.13 -20.95 -0.69
CA VAL A 56 -4.08 -21.62 -1.59
C VAL A 56 -3.33 -22.43 -2.65
N VAL A 57 -2.30 -21.85 -3.26
CA VAL A 57 -1.48 -22.55 -4.27
C VAL A 57 -0.79 -23.77 -3.66
N THR A 58 -0.21 -23.63 -2.46
CA THR A 58 0.43 -24.74 -1.72
C THR A 58 -0.56 -25.84 -1.36
N PHE A 59 -1.77 -25.45 -0.96
CA PHE A 59 -2.84 -26.40 -0.65
C PHE A 59 -3.25 -27.19 -1.90
N LEU A 60 -3.46 -26.50 -3.03
CA LEU A 60 -3.83 -27.13 -4.30
C LEU A 60 -2.74 -28.08 -4.80
N THR A 61 -1.46 -27.67 -4.75
CA THR A 61 -0.35 -28.53 -5.18
C THR A 61 -0.21 -29.78 -4.31
N ARG A 62 -0.32 -29.65 -2.98
CA ARG A 62 -0.31 -30.81 -2.08
C ARG A 62 -1.51 -31.72 -2.31
N ALA A 63 -2.70 -31.17 -2.50
CA ALA A 63 -3.89 -31.96 -2.79
C ALA A 63 -3.76 -32.74 -4.11
N LEU A 64 -3.14 -32.14 -5.13
CA LEU A 64 -2.90 -32.78 -6.42
C LEU A 64 -1.83 -33.89 -6.33
N LEU A 65 -0.78 -33.68 -5.54
CA LEU A 65 0.35 -34.61 -5.41
C LEU A 65 0.06 -35.79 -4.46
N ASP A 66 -0.55 -35.52 -3.30
CA ASP A 66 -0.75 -36.52 -2.24
C ASP A 66 -2.09 -37.27 -2.34
N GLY A 67 -3.00 -36.85 -3.24
CA GLY A 67 -4.30 -37.49 -3.52
C GLY A 67 -5.29 -37.56 -2.34
N SER A 68 -4.88 -37.12 -1.16
CA SER A 68 -5.61 -37.23 0.11
C SER A 68 -5.99 -35.84 0.62
N ILE A 69 -7.04 -35.30 0.00
CA ILE A 69 -7.63 -33.99 0.29
C ILE A 69 -8.08 -33.87 1.76
N LEU A 70 -8.46 -34.99 2.40
CA LEU A 70 -9.11 -35.03 3.70
C LEU A 70 -8.17 -34.88 4.91
N GLY A 71 -6.93 -35.36 4.83
CA GLY A 71 -5.94 -35.25 5.94
C GLY A 71 -5.36 -33.84 6.09
N SER A 72 -5.31 -33.10 4.98
CA SER A 72 -4.91 -31.69 4.94
C SER A 72 -5.94 -30.77 5.60
N LEU A 73 -7.24 -31.14 5.53
CA LEU A 73 -8.34 -30.29 6.02
C LEU A 73 -8.45 -30.18 7.55
N ILE A 74 -8.01 -31.21 8.28
CA ILE A 74 -8.16 -31.31 9.75
C ILE A 74 -6.86 -30.90 10.47
N SER A 75 -5.79 -30.66 9.72
CA SER A 75 -4.49 -30.24 10.25
C SER A 75 -4.58 -28.83 10.83
N SER A 76 -3.86 -28.59 11.94
CA SER A 76 -3.67 -27.30 12.63
C SER A 76 -3.34 -26.12 11.70
N LYS A 77 -2.89 -26.40 10.47
CA LYS A 77 -2.60 -25.44 9.41
C LYS A 77 -3.82 -24.68 8.91
N ILE A 78 -5.01 -25.27 8.83
CA ILE A 78 -6.24 -24.54 8.46
C ILE A 78 -6.68 -23.57 9.55
N THR A 79 -6.48 -23.93 10.82
CA THR A 79 -6.71 -23.03 11.94
C THR A 79 -5.82 -21.79 11.82
N LEU A 80 -4.55 -21.95 11.44
CA LEU A 80 -3.64 -20.82 11.20
C LEU A 80 -4.09 -19.93 10.03
N VAL A 81 -4.67 -20.51 8.99
CA VAL A 81 -5.17 -19.74 7.84
C VAL A 81 -6.48 -19.03 8.14
N LEU A 82 -7.37 -19.63 8.92
CA LEU A 82 -8.53 -18.95 9.45
C LEU A 82 -8.13 -17.81 10.38
N ILE A 83 -7.15 -18.01 11.27
CA ILE A 83 -6.60 -16.96 12.13
C ILE A 83 -5.99 -15.85 11.27
N LEU A 84 -5.20 -16.19 10.25
CA LEU A 84 -4.64 -15.22 9.32
C LEU A 84 -5.77 -14.44 8.63
N ALA A 85 -6.77 -15.11 8.05
CA ALA A 85 -7.90 -14.47 7.39
C ALA A 85 -8.68 -13.53 8.34
N ILE A 86 -8.86 -13.90 9.60
CA ILE A 86 -9.47 -13.05 10.64
C ILE A 86 -8.60 -11.82 10.92
N VAL A 87 -7.28 -11.99 11.06
CA VAL A 87 -6.34 -10.87 11.23
C VAL A 87 -6.38 -9.93 10.03
N VAL A 88 -6.45 -10.48 8.81
CA VAL A 88 -6.57 -9.70 7.57
C VAL A 88 -7.88 -8.92 7.55
N LEU A 89 -9.02 -9.56 7.87
CA LEU A 89 -10.31 -8.87 7.97
C LEU A 89 -10.30 -7.78 9.04
N PHE A 90 -9.62 -8.00 10.17
CA PHE A 90 -9.46 -6.99 11.21
C PHE A 90 -8.63 -5.79 10.72
N VAL A 91 -7.53 -6.04 10.00
CA VAL A 91 -6.72 -4.98 9.38
C VAL A 91 -7.52 -4.23 8.32
N VAL A 92 -8.26 -4.91 7.46
CA VAL A 92 -9.16 -4.29 6.47
C VAL A 92 -10.21 -3.43 7.16
N TYR A 93 -10.85 -3.95 8.21
CA TYR A 93 -11.82 -3.18 8.99
C TYR A 93 -11.18 -1.93 9.61
N PHE A 94 -9.99 -2.07 10.20
CA PHE A 94 -9.25 -0.96 10.79
C PHE A 94 -8.83 0.06 9.73
N ALA A 95 -8.39 -0.40 8.55
CA ALA A 95 -8.05 0.42 7.40
C ALA A 95 -9.24 1.26 6.91
N ILE A 96 -10.38 0.61 6.72
CA ILE A 96 -11.63 1.27 6.34
C ILE A 96 -12.04 2.28 7.41
N ARG A 97 -11.90 1.93 8.69
CA ARG A 97 -12.20 2.82 9.81
C ARG A 97 -11.26 4.02 9.87
N TYR A 98 -9.98 3.82 9.61
CA TYR A 98 -8.98 4.88 9.55
C TYR A 98 -9.29 5.86 8.41
N MET A 99 -9.56 5.33 7.21
CA MET A 99 -9.97 6.12 6.05
C MET A 99 -11.27 6.89 6.30
N ARG A 100 -12.23 6.31 7.03
CA ARG A 100 -13.49 6.99 7.38
C ARG A 100 -13.27 8.13 8.38
N LYS A 101 -12.37 7.97 9.35
CA LYS A 101 -12.06 9.01 10.35
C LYS A 101 -11.34 10.21 9.72
N ASN A 102 -10.48 9.97 8.73
CA ASN A 102 -9.76 11.04 8.02
C ASN A 102 -10.62 11.86 7.04
N ARG A 103 -11.90 11.50 6.84
CA ARG A 103 -12.83 12.23 5.96
C ARG A 103 -13.52 13.44 6.61
N TYR A 104 -13.36 13.64 7.92
CA TYR A 104 -14.01 14.72 8.68
C TYR A 104 -13.16 16.00 8.84
N ASN A 105 -11.92 15.99 8.34
CA ASN A 105 -10.98 17.09 8.51
C ASN A 105 -10.70 17.87 7.21
N ARG A 106 -11.67 17.82 6.27
CA ARG A 106 -11.74 18.72 5.11
C ARG A 106 -12.69 19.87 5.41
#